data_AF-A0A8J8SFT2-F1
#
_entry.id   AF-A0A8J8SFT2-F1
#
_cell.length_a   1.000
_cell.length_b   1.000
_cell.length_c   1.000
_cell.angle_alpha   90.00
_cell.angle_beta   90.00
_cell.angle_gamma   90.00
#
_symmetry.space_group_name_H-M   'P 1'
#
loop_
_entity.id
_entity.type
_entity.pdbx_description
1 polymer ?
#
loop_
_entity_poly.entity_id
_entity_poly.type
_entity_poly.pdbx_seq_one_letter_code
_entity_poly.pdbx_strand_id
1 'polypeptide(L)'
;MQFFITIFKNLLGYDGLILLLALGNGFYCLPKLKHTTALLEHGLKPTIYVPIQQIILMIHPSNKSELDLHKLRKLKESETKQYHRFASITNMFPLMGILGTIISLLRLASLSNDSIMFNFTTALTSTFWGLVCAIVFKAIDGTIYPKIALNDDSFNLLINRIDQYTSKGDADEAKNIS
;
A
#
# COMPACT_ATOMS: atom_id res chain seq x y z
N MET A 1 12.23 -18.74 -28.49
CA MET A 1 12.84 -17.40 -28.67
C MET A 1 11.92 -16.41 -29.40
N GLN A 2 11.23 -16.80 -30.48
CA GLN A 2 10.30 -15.90 -31.22
C GLN A 2 9.11 -15.38 -30.39
N PHE A 3 8.53 -16.20 -29.51
CA PHE A 3 7.41 -15.79 -28.64
C PHE A 3 7.77 -14.62 -27.71
N PHE A 4 8.95 -14.68 -27.07
CA PHE A 4 9.47 -13.59 -26.24
C PHE A 4 9.73 -12.32 -27.06
N ILE A 5 10.27 -12.45 -28.28
CA ILE A 5 10.55 -11.29 -29.14
C ILE A 5 9.24 -10.57 -29.53
N THR A 6 8.17 -11.31 -29.86
CA THR A 6 6.86 -10.71 -30.17
C THR A 6 6.24 -10.00 -28.96
N ILE A 7 6.32 -10.61 -27.78
CA ILE A 7 5.84 -10.01 -26.52
C ILE A 7 6.60 -8.72 -26.19
N PHE A 8 7.92 -8.70 -26.37
CA PHE A 8 8.76 -7.53 -26.10
C PHE A 8 8.63 -6.45 -27.18
N LYS A 9 8.32 -6.80 -28.44
CA LYS A 9 8.14 -5.83 -29.53
C LYS A 9 6.79 -5.09 -29.42
N ASN A 10 5.74 -5.78 -28.94
CA ASN A 10 4.44 -5.16 -28.63
C ASN A 10 4.43 -4.35 -27.32
N LEU A 11 5.42 -4.58 -26.45
CA LEU A 11 5.67 -3.83 -25.22
C LEU A 11 5.89 -2.33 -25.46
N LEU A 12 6.35 -1.94 -26.65
CA LEU A 12 6.54 -0.53 -27.04
C LEU A 12 5.22 0.19 -27.44
N GLY A 13 4.12 -0.56 -27.55
CA GLY A 13 2.79 -0.02 -27.83
C GLY A 13 1.98 0.28 -26.56
N TYR A 14 0.69 -0.05 -26.56
CA TYR A 14 -0.20 0.15 -25.41
C TYR A 14 0.27 -0.60 -24.15
N ASP A 15 0.91 -1.76 -24.32
CA ASP A 15 1.49 -2.57 -23.24
C ASP A 15 2.59 -1.81 -22.47
N GLY A 16 3.19 -0.79 -23.09
CA GLY A 16 4.16 0.10 -22.46
C GLY A 16 3.54 0.99 -21.38
N LEU A 17 2.24 1.29 -21.48
CA LEU A 17 1.49 2.04 -20.47
C LEU A 17 1.29 1.21 -19.19
N ILE A 18 1.02 -0.10 -19.36
CA ILE A 18 0.96 -1.07 -18.25
C ILE A 18 2.33 -1.16 -17.58
N LEU A 19 3.41 -1.22 -18.35
CA LEU A 19 4.76 -1.36 -17.84
C LEU A 19 5.27 -0.08 -17.16
N LEU A 20 4.94 1.10 -17.69
CA LEU A 20 5.24 2.38 -17.05
C LEU A 20 4.48 2.53 -15.72
N LEU A 21 3.21 2.14 -15.68
CA LEU A 21 2.43 2.12 -14.45
C LEU A 21 2.99 1.09 -13.43
N ALA A 22 3.44 -0.07 -13.91
CA ALA A 22 4.12 -1.08 -13.09
C ALA A 22 5.45 -0.56 -12.53
N LEU A 23 6.27 0.11 -13.33
CA LEU A 23 7.49 0.75 -12.88
C LEU A 23 7.20 1.85 -11.86
N GLY A 24 6.17 2.67 -12.09
CA GLY A 24 5.73 3.66 -11.10
C GLY A 24 5.30 3.02 -9.78
N ASN A 25 4.50 1.96 -9.83
CA ASN A 25 4.04 1.27 -8.62
C ASN A 25 5.19 0.55 -7.89
N GLY A 26 6.11 -0.05 -8.65
CA GLY A 26 7.26 -0.80 -8.16
C GLY A 26 8.40 0.06 -7.61
N PHE A 27 8.82 1.10 -8.34
CA PHE A 27 9.93 1.97 -7.93
C PHE A 27 9.51 3.10 -7.00
N TYR A 28 8.26 3.58 -7.07
CA TYR A 28 7.82 4.73 -6.26
C TYR A 28 6.96 4.32 -5.06
N CYS A 29 5.90 3.54 -5.28
CA CYS A 29 4.97 3.19 -4.20
C CYS A 29 5.53 2.13 -3.26
N LEU A 30 6.15 1.08 -3.79
CA LEU A 30 6.65 -0.06 -3.01
C LEU A 30 7.77 0.27 -2.00
N PRO A 31 8.88 0.91 -2.38
CA PRO A 31 9.93 1.26 -1.41
C PRO A 31 9.45 2.31 -0.40
N LYS A 32 8.58 3.23 -0.83
CA LYS A 32 8.01 4.25 0.06
C LYS A 32 7.07 3.63 1.10
N LEU A 33 6.27 2.64 0.72
CA LEU A 33 5.43 1.86 1.63
C LEU A 33 6.29 1.06 2.61
N LYS A 34 7.28 0.31 2.12
CA LYS A 34 8.21 -0.44 2.98
C LYS A 34 8.94 0.46 3.98
N HIS A 35 9.40 1.63 3.55
CA HIS A 35 10.08 2.59 4.42
C HIS A 35 9.13 3.19 5.46
N THR A 36 7.89 3.53 5.08
CA THR A 36 6.90 4.08 6.01
C THR A 36 6.47 3.05 7.05
N THR A 37 6.22 1.81 6.64
CA THR A 37 5.92 0.70 7.54
C THR A 37 7.09 0.38 8.47
N ALA A 38 8.34 0.42 7.99
CA ALA A 38 9.52 0.22 8.84
C ALA A 38 9.72 1.36 9.86
N LEU A 39 9.48 2.61 9.47
CA LEU A 39 9.51 3.77 10.37
C LEU A 39 8.45 3.67 11.46
N LEU A 40 7.24 3.25 11.10
CA LEU A 40 6.15 3.06 12.05
C LEU A 40 6.44 1.88 12.99
N GLU A 41 6.97 0.78 12.46
CA GLU A 41 7.41 -0.38 13.24
C GLU A 41 8.51 0.01 14.25
N HIS A 42 9.50 0.83 13.85
CA HIS A 42 10.52 1.34 14.76
C HIS A 42 10.00 2.34 15.80
N GLY A 43 8.93 3.07 15.49
CA GLY A 43 8.25 3.95 16.45
C GLY A 43 7.36 3.18 17.43
N LEU A 44 6.86 2.00 17.04
CA LEU A 44 6.00 1.15 17.85
C LEU A 44 6.77 0.10 18.67
N LYS A 45 7.90 -0.41 18.15
CA LYS A 45 8.76 -1.40 18.83
C LYS A 45 9.26 -1.02 20.23
N PRO A 46 9.53 0.25 20.57
CA PRO A 46 9.93 0.62 21.93
C PRO A 46 8.79 0.47 22.94
N THR A 47 7.55 0.18 22.52
CA THR A 47 6.35 0.33 23.37
C THR A 47 5.63 -1.00 23.63
N ILE A 48 6.02 -2.10 22.97
CA ILE A 48 5.33 -3.40 23.08
C ILE A 48 5.94 -4.30 24.16
N TYR A 49 7.22 -4.14 24.50
CA TYR A 49 7.92 -5.01 25.47
C TYR A 49 8.24 -4.35 26.82
N VAL A 50 7.85 -3.09 26.98
CA VAL A 50 8.22 -2.31 28.16
C VAL A 50 7.06 -2.33 29.16
N PRO A 51 7.29 -2.67 30.43
CA PRO A 51 6.28 -2.61 31.48
C PRO A 51 5.59 -1.25 31.49
N ILE A 52 4.26 -1.24 31.61
CA ILE A 52 3.41 -0.04 31.55
C ILE A 52 3.91 1.08 32.49
N GLN A 53 4.56 0.72 33.61
CA GLN A 53 5.15 1.66 34.55
C GLN A 53 6.25 2.56 33.93
N GLN A 54 7.03 2.09 32.96
CA GLN A 54 8.07 2.90 32.31
C GLN A 54 7.50 3.81 31.23
N ILE A 55 6.44 3.37 30.54
CA ILE A 55 5.66 4.21 29.61
C ILE A 55 5.03 5.37 30.39
N ILE A 56 4.50 5.11 31.60
CA ILE A 56 3.93 6.14 32.48
C ILE A 56 5.00 7.07 33.06
N LEU A 57 6.20 6.58 33.39
CA LEU A 57 7.33 7.44 33.80
C LEU A 57 7.80 8.40 32.69
N MET A 58 7.68 8.00 31.42
CA MET A 58 7.87 8.88 30.27
C MET A 58 6.69 9.85 30.03
N ILE A 59 5.56 9.66 30.71
CA ILE A 59 4.32 10.44 30.53
C ILE A 59 4.01 11.35 31.74
N HIS A 60 4.62 11.13 32.92
CA HIS A 60 4.35 11.92 34.14
C HIS A 60 5.03 13.32 34.12
N PRO A 61 4.47 14.34 34.82
CA PRO A 61 4.33 15.69 34.30
C PRO A 61 5.45 16.62 34.76
N SER A 62 6.63 16.54 34.15
CA SER A 62 7.66 17.56 34.39
C SER A 62 8.32 18.16 33.15
N ASN A 63 8.24 17.54 31.97
CA ASN A 63 8.62 18.25 30.74
C ASN A 63 8.19 17.47 29.49
N LYS A 64 7.22 18.02 28.75
CA LYS A 64 7.02 17.81 27.30
C LYS A 64 7.00 16.35 26.80
N SER A 65 5.79 15.77 26.72
CA SER A 65 5.35 14.94 25.57
C SER A 65 6.47 14.35 24.69
N GLU A 66 7.20 13.34 25.18
CA GLU A 66 8.24 12.66 24.38
C GLU A 66 7.63 11.58 23.46
N LEU A 67 6.37 11.21 23.69
CA LEU A 67 5.55 10.43 22.76
C LEU A 67 4.63 11.38 21.98
N ASP A 68 5.10 11.90 20.84
CA ASP A 68 4.29 12.72 19.93
C ASP A 68 3.15 11.87 19.32
N LEU A 69 2.04 11.71 20.04
CA LEU A 69 0.82 11.03 19.57
C LEU A 69 0.33 11.62 18.25
N HIS A 70 0.47 12.93 18.08
CA HIS A 70 0.14 13.62 16.84
C HIS A 70 1.04 13.16 15.67
N LYS A 71 2.33 12.91 15.93
CA LYS A 71 3.27 12.37 14.93
C LYS A 71 2.95 10.92 14.60
N LEU A 72 2.64 10.09 15.61
CA LEU A 72 2.22 8.70 15.43
C LEU A 72 0.94 8.59 14.61
N ARG A 73 -0.07 9.41 14.92
CA ARG A 73 -1.33 9.49 14.16
C ARG A 73 -1.09 9.91 12.71
N LYS A 74 -0.27 10.94 12.49
CA LYS A 74 0.10 11.40 11.14
C LYS A 74 0.87 10.33 10.35
N LEU A 75 1.73 9.55 11.01
CA LEU A 75 2.44 8.43 10.39
C LEU A 75 1.47 7.31 10.01
N LYS A 76 0.52 6.95 10.89
CA LYS A 76 -0.54 5.99 10.58
C LYS A 76 -1.37 6.42 9.37
N GLU A 77 -1.88 7.66 9.38
CA GLU A 77 -2.68 8.20 8.26
C GLU A 77 -1.89 8.18 6.95
N SER A 78 -0.59 8.48 7.01
CA SER A 78 0.31 8.40 5.85
C SER A 78 0.50 6.96 5.35
N GLU A 79 0.69 5.99 6.25
CA GLU A 79 0.80 4.56 5.91
C GLU A 79 -0.48 4.08 5.23
N THR A 80 -1.65 4.31 5.84
CA THR A 80 -2.95 3.92 5.28
C THR A 80 -3.18 4.55 3.91
N LYS A 81 -2.88 5.85 3.74
CA LYS A 81 -3.03 6.54 2.46
C LYS A 81 -2.07 6.02 1.38
N GLN A 82 -0.87 5.61 1.74
CA GLN A 82 0.10 5.04 0.80
C GLN A 82 -0.28 3.61 0.40
N TYR A 83 -0.73 2.81 1.37
CA TYR A 83 -1.23 1.46 1.15
C TYR A 83 -2.44 1.46 0.19
N HIS A 84 -3.45 2.29 0.47
CA HIS A 84 -4.62 2.38 -0.41
C HIS A 84 -4.25 2.80 -1.84
N ARG A 85 -3.27 3.71 -2.01
CA ARG A 85 -2.79 4.07 -3.35
C ARG A 85 -2.14 2.90 -4.07
N PHE A 86 -1.26 2.18 -3.38
CA PHE A 86 -0.60 0.99 -3.93
C PHE A 86 -1.62 -0.09 -4.33
N ALA A 87 -2.54 -0.43 -3.43
CA ALA A 87 -3.58 -1.44 -3.67
C ALA A 87 -4.51 -1.05 -4.82
N SER A 88 -4.94 0.22 -4.88
CA SER A 88 -5.80 0.71 -5.97
C SER A 88 -5.11 0.63 -7.34
N ILE A 89 -3.83 0.98 -7.44
CA ILE A 89 -3.06 0.86 -8.68
C ILE A 89 -2.90 -0.61 -9.08
N THR A 90 -2.61 -1.49 -8.11
CA THR A 90 -2.49 -2.93 -8.35
C THR A 90 -3.79 -3.53 -8.91
N ASN A 91 -4.94 -3.07 -8.44
CA ASN A 91 -6.25 -3.49 -8.92
C ASN A 91 -6.60 -2.92 -10.32
N MET A 92 -5.93 -1.86 -10.77
CA MET A 92 -6.14 -1.30 -12.11
C MET A 92 -5.45 -2.09 -13.23
N PHE A 93 -4.41 -2.89 -12.94
CA PHE A 93 -3.68 -3.63 -13.99
C PHE A 93 -4.56 -4.60 -14.82
N PRO A 94 -5.44 -5.42 -14.21
CA PRO A 94 -6.35 -6.27 -15.00
C PRO A 94 -7.34 -5.45 -15.83
N LEU A 95 -7.80 -4.32 -15.31
CA LEU A 95 -8.72 -3.42 -16.02
C LEU A 95 -8.05 -2.79 -17.25
N MET A 96 -6.78 -2.38 -17.14
CA MET A 96 -6.00 -1.92 -18.30
C MET A 96 -5.76 -3.03 -19.31
N GLY A 97 -5.55 -4.26 -18.85
CA GLY A 97 -5.43 -5.43 -19.73
C GLY A 97 -6.67 -5.61 -20.62
N ILE A 98 -7.87 -5.53 -20.02
CA ILE A 98 -9.16 -5.57 -20.73
C ILE A 98 -9.34 -4.33 -21.63
N LEU A 99 -8.92 -3.16 -21.20
CA LEU A 99 -9.01 -1.96 -22.03
C LEU A 99 -8.16 -2.07 -23.30
N GLY A 100 -6.98 -2.69 -23.21
CA GLY A 100 -6.15 -2.97 -24.39
C GLY A 100 -6.78 -3.96 -25.37
N THR A 101 -7.56 -4.95 -24.89
CA THR A 101 -8.31 -5.83 -25.80
C THR A 101 -9.40 -5.06 -26.53
N ILE A 102 -10.16 -4.21 -25.83
CA ILE A 102 -11.22 -3.38 -26.43
C ILE A 102 -10.65 -2.47 -27.50
N ILE A 103 -9.55 -1.75 -27.22
CA ILE A 103 -8.89 -0.88 -28.21
C ILE A 103 -8.46 -1.68 -29.44
N SER A 104 -7.91 -2.87 -29.23
CA SER A 104 -7.43 -3.70 -30.33
C SER A 104 -8.58 -4.24 -31.20
N LEU A 105 -9.70 -4.63 -30.58
CA LEU A 105 -10.90 -5.05 -31.29
C LEU A 105 -11.53 -3.91 -32.08
N LEU A 106 -11.55 -2.68 -31.55
CA LEU A 106 -12.04 -1.50 -32.28
C LEU A 106 -11.20 -1.20 -33.53
N ARG A 107 -9.88 -1.40 -33.47
CA ARG A 107 -8.98 -1.25 -34.63
C ARG A 107 -9.16 -2.35 -35.68
N LEU A 108 -9.67 -3.50 -35.28
CA LEU A 108 -9.98 -4.60 -36.19
C LEU A 108 -11.14 -4.25 -37.12
N ALA A 109 -12.12 -3.48 -36.62
CA ALA A 109 -13.25 -3.01 -37.41
C ALA A 109 -12.85 -2.03 -38.52
N SER A 110 -11.62 -1.50 -38.51
CA SER A 110 -11.19 -0.43 -39.42
C SER A 110 -10.20 -0.83 -40.53
N LEU A 111 -9.66 -2.08 -40.59
CA LEU A 111 -8.52 -2.40 -41.48
C LEU A 111 -8.53 -3.81 -42.10
N SER A 112 -7.84 -3.92 -43.25
CA SER A 112 -7.68 -5.07 -44.17
C SER A 112 -6.83 -6.25 -43.62
N ASN A 113 -7.06 -7.44 -44.18
CA ASN A 113 -6.68 -8.79 -43.68
C ASN A 113 -5.30 -8.97 -43.00
N ASP A 114 -4.23 -8.31 -43.43
CA ASP A 114 -2.88 -8.52 -42.87
C ASP A 114 -2.68 -7.87 -41.49
N SER A 115 -3.49 -6.86 -41.15
CA SER A 115 -3.42 -6.14 -39.87
C SER A 115 -4.25 -6.80 -38.75
N ILE A 116 -5.09 -7.78 -39.11
CA ILE A 116 -6.01 -8.46 -38.18
C ILE A 116 -5.23 -9.28 -37.15
N MET A 117 -4.28 -10.10 -37.61
CA MET A 117 -3.50 -10.98 -36.73
C MET A 117 -2.61 -10.18 -35.75
N PHE A 118 -2.06 -9.06 -36.21
CA PHE A 118 -1.25 -8.17 -35.37
C PHE A 118 -2.08 -7.54 -34.25
N ASN A 119 -3.28 -7.04 -34.56
CA ASN A 119 -4.18 -6.48 -33.55
C ASN A 119 -4.61 -7.55 -32.54
N PHE A 120 -5.04 -8.74 -32.98
CA PHE A 120 -5.39 -9.82 -32.04
C PHE A 120 -4.24 -10.21 -31.11
N THR A 121 -3.03 -10.32 -31.65
CA THR A 121 -1.85 -10.62 -30.83
C THR A 121 -1.60 -9.52 -29.80
N THR A 122 -1.75 -8.26 -30.19
CA THR A 122 -1.63 -7.09 -29.28
C THR A 122 -2.68 -7.09 -28.17
N ALA A 123 -3.92 -7.51 -28.48
CA ALA A 123 -4.98 -7.65 -27.48
C ALA A 123 -4.60 -8.67 -26.39
N LEU A 124 -4.12 -9.84 -26.85
CA LEU A 124 -3.72 -10.95 -25.99
C LEU A 124 -2.51 -10.59 -25.13
N THR A 125 -1.51 -9.89 -25.70
CA THR A 125 -0.32 -9.46 -24.94
C THR A 125 -0.67 -8.42 -23.87
N SER A 126 -1.59 -7.48 -24.15
CA SER A 126 -2.06 -6.51 -23.16
C SER A 126 -2.73 -7.17 -21.94
N THR A 127 -3.60 -8.16 -22.18
CA THR A 127 -4.26 -8.90 -21.09
C THR A 127 -3.24 -9.72 -20.29
N PHE A 128 -2.29 -10.36 -20.99
CA PHE A 128 -1.22 -11.10 -20.37
C PHE A 128 -0.40 -10.22 -19.43
N TRP A 129 0.07 -9.06 -19.90
CA TRP A 129 0.87 -8.14 -19.07
C TRP A 129 0.07 -7.54 -17.91
N GLY A 130 -1.20 -7.17 -18.13
CA GLY A 130 -2.08 -6.71 -17.06
C GLY A 130 -2.24 -7.74 -15.94
N LEU A 131 -2.41 -9.02 -16.29
CA LEU A 131 -2.50 -10.11 -15.31
C LEU A 131 -1.17 -10.41 -14.63
N VAL A 132 -0.07 -10.49 -15.38
CA VAL A 132 1.26 -10.76 -14.81
C VAL A 132 1.63 -9.69 -13.79
N CYS A 133 1.47 -8.41 -14.12
CA CYS A 133 1.71 -7.32 -13.18
C CYS A 133 0.79 -7.43 -11.96
N ALA A 134 -0.52 -7.65 -12.14
CA ALA A 134 -1.46 -7.79 -11.02
C ALA A 134 -1.06 -8.92 -10.06
N ILE A 135 -0.69 -10.09 -10.57
CA ILE A 135 -0.28 -11.24 -9.76
C ILE A 135 0.98 -10.92 -8.97
N VAL A 136 2.01 -10.35 -9.62
CA VAL A 136 3.27 -10.01 -8.95
C VAL A 136 3.04 -8.98 -7.83
N PHE A 137 2.32 -7.89 -8.12
CA PHE A 137 2.08 -6.86 -7.10
C PHE A 137 1.17 -7.35 -5.96
N LYS A 138 0.20 -8.21 -6.26
CA LYS A 138 -0.69 -8.80 -5.24
C LYS A 138 0.04 -9.84 -4.36
N ALA A 139 1.01 -10.56 -4.91
CA ALA A 139 1.89 -11.42 -4.13
C ALA A 139 2.75 -10.59 -3.16
N ILE A 140 3.28 -9.45 -3.62
CA ILE A 140 4.03 -8.52 -2.76
C ILE A 140 3.11 -7.92 -1.69
N ASP A 141 1.90 -7.53 -2.06
CA ASP A 141 0.88 -7.01 -1.13
C ASP A 141 0.62 -7.99 0.02
N GLY A 142 0.49 -9.27 -0.28
CA GLY A 142 0.32 -10.33 0.72
C GLY A 142 1.45 -10.44 1.75
N THR A 143 2.65 -9.92 1.44
CA THR A 143 3.78 -9.87 2.41
C THR A 143 3.80 -8.59 3.25
N ILE A 144 3.24 -7.49 2.75
CA ILE A 144 3.28 -6.17 3.40
C ILE A 144 2.04 -5.98 4.27
N TYR A 145 0.87 -6.39 3.79
CA TYR A 145 -0.40 -6.25 4.48
C TYR A 145 -0.39 -6.77 5.93
N PRO A 146 0.19 -7.96 6.24
CA PRO A 146 0.25 -8.44 7.62
C PRO A 146 0.99 -7.49 8.57
N LYS A 147 2.04 -6.80 8.09
CA LYS A 147 2.79 -5.83 8.90
C LYS A 147 1.97 -4.58 9.18
N ILE A 148 1.24 -4.09 8.20
CA ILE A 148 0.34 -2.93 8.33
C ILE A 148 -0.78 -3.26 9.32
N ALA A 149 -1.36 -4.46 9.24
CA ALA A 149 -2.40 -4.92 10.17
C ALA A 149 -1.88 -4.96 11.62
N LEU A 150 -0.69 -5.51 11.85
CA LEU A 150 -0.06 -5.52 13.18
C LEU A 150 0.22 -4.11 13.72
N ASN A 151 0.65 -3.19 12.85
CA ASN A 151 0.86 -1.79 13.23
C ASN A 151 -0.46 -1.10 13.61
N ASP A 152 -1.55 -1.36 12.88
CA ASP A 152 -2.87 -0.84 13.18
C ASP A 152 -3.38 -1.34 14.54
N ASP A 153 -3.29 -2.64 14.79
CA ASP A 153 -3.65 -3.24 16.07
C ASP A 153 -2.84 -2.64 17.23
N SER A 154 -1.52 -2.52 17.05
CA SER A 154 -0.62 -1.95 18.05
C SER A 154 -0.93 -0.49 18.35
N PHE A 155 -1.22 0.31 17.32
CA PHE A 155 -1.63 1.71 17.48
C PHE A 155 -2.96 1.82 18.23
N ASN A 156 -3.95 1.01 17.87
CA ASN A 156 -5.27 1.01 18.50
C ASN A 156 -5.16 0.59 19.98
N LEU A 157 -4.32 -0.40 20.31
CA LEU A 157 -4.04 -0.78 21.69
C LEU A 157 -3.39 0.35 22.49
N LEU A 158 -2.46 1.09 21.89
CA LEU A 158 -1.81 2.25 22.52
C LEU A 158 -2.82 3.36 22.84
N ILE A 159 -3.66 3.73 21.88
CA ILE A 159 -4.70 4.74 22.07
C ILE A 159 -5.71 4.31 23.15
N ASN A 160 -6.18 3.06 23.10
CA ASN A 160 -7.13 2.54 24.10
C ASN A 160 -6.55 2.54 25.50
N ARG A 161 -5.26 2.21 25.66
CA ARG A 161 -4.58 2.26 26.97
C ARG A 161 -4.51 3.69 27.47
N ILE A 162 -4.10 4.65 26.64
CA ILE A 162 -4.02 6.06 27.03
C ILE A 162 -5.38 6.58 27.48
N ASP A 163 -6.44 6.28 26.74
CA ASP A 163 -7.80 6.70 27.06
C ASP A 163 -8.29 6.14 28.41
N GLN A 164 -8.03 4.85 28.67
CA GLN A 164 -8.36 4.22 29.96
C GLN A 164 -7.61 4.84 31.16
N TYR A 165 -6.35 5.27 30.96
CA TYR A 165 -5.58 5.91 32.02
C TYR A 165 -6.04 7.36 32.28
N THR A 166 -6.32 8.13 31.23
CA THR A 166 -6.89 9.49 31.37
C THR A 166 -8.22 9.43 32.10
N SER A 167 -9.11 8.50 31.73
CA SER A 167 -10.41 8.34 32.39
C SER A 167 -10.32 7.92 33.87
N LYS A 168 -9.31 7.11 34.24
CA LYS A 168 -9.07 6.76 35.65
C LYS A 168 -8.45 7.91 36.46
N GLY A 169 -7.58 8.70 35.86
CA GLY A 169 -6.99 9.88 36.50
C GLY A 169 -8.05 10.90 36.92
N ASP A 170 -8.98 11.23 36.02
CA ASP A 170 -10.09 12.14 36.31
C ASP A 170 -11.02 11.60 37.43
N ALA A 171 -11.22 10.28 37.49
CA ALA A 171 -12.05 9.65 38.50
C ALA A 171 -11.41 9.66 39.91
N ASP A 172 -10.10 9.47 39.99
CA ASP A 172 -9.36 9.52 41.26
C ASP A 172 -9.15 10.97 41.76
N GLU A 173 -9.05 11.94 40.85
CA GLU A 173 -8.98 13.37 41.19
C GLU A 173 -10.34 13.88 41.70
N ALA A 174 -11.45 13.50 41.05
CA ALA A 174 -12.81 13.84 41.51
C ALA A 174 -13.14 13.26 42.90
N LYS A 175 -12.50 12.15 43.29
CA LYS A 175 -12.70 11.50 44.59
C LYS A 175 -11.86 12.10 45.72
N ASN A 176 -10.78 12.82 45.41
CA ASN A 176 -9.91 13.50 46.38
C ASN A 176 -10.37 14.92 46.72
N ILE A 177 -11.39 15.44 46.02
CA ILE A 177 -11.95 16.79 46.23
C ILE A 177 -13.33 16.72 46.94
N SER A 178 -13.83 15.50 47.23
CA SER A 178 -15.03 15.24 48.04
C SER A 178 -14.66 14.79 49.45
#